data_AF-A0A836X3Z5-F1
#
_entry.id   AF-A0A836X3Z5-F1
#
_cell.length_a   1.000
_cell.length_b   1.000
_cell.length_c   1.000
_cell.angle_alpha   90.00
_cell.angle_beta   90.00
_cell.angle_gamma   90.00
#
_symmetry.space_group_name_H-M   'P 1'
#
loop_
_entity.id
_entity.type
_entity.pdbx_description
1 polymer ?
#
loop_
_entity_poly.entity_id
_entity_poly.type
_entity_poly.pdbx_seq_one_letter_code
_entity_poly.pdbx_strand_id
1 'polypeptide(L)'
;MNHLDVLENQSVFIMREAFNRFERPCMLWSIGKDSNVMIWLARKAFLGRVPFPVAHLDTGKEFPETYAFREKYVAEWGLDLIDDPCPPIELVDQTLPPASRFAARKSLGIKHAIEKYQFDGVIVGIRRDEQATRAKERVFSPRGGDGTWNFRDQPPEFWDQYNCDVP
;
A
#
# COMPACT_ATOMS: atom_id res chain seq x y z
N MET A 1 -9.44 2.36 27.41
CA MET A 1 -9.35 2.24 25.94
C MET A 1 -9.93 3.51 25.36
N ASN A 2 -9.10 4.36 24.79
CA ASN A 2 -9.51 5.58 24.09
C ASN A 2 -9.80 5.27 22.61
N HIS A 3 -10.21 6.28 21.84
CA HIS A 3 -10.50 6.12 20.41
C HIS A 3 -9.31 5.60 19.58
N LEU A 4 -8.09 6.08 19.86
CA LEU A 4 -6.88 5.65 19.15
C LEU A 4 -6.50 4.21 19.50
N ASP A 5 -6.70 3.78 20.74
CA ASP A 5 -6.47 2.38 21.13
C ASP A 5 -7.37 1.42 20.32
N VAL A 6 -8.61 1.82 20.06
CA VAL A 6 -9.55 1.04 19.24
C VAL A 6 -9.07 0.96 17.79
N LEU A 7 -8.70 2.11 17.19
CA LEU A 7 -8.19 2.15 15.82
C LEU A 7 -6.89 1.38 15.64
N GLU A 8 -5.98 1.48 16.62
CA GLU A 8 -4.72 0.74 16.61
C GLU A 8 -4.98 -0.77 16.65
N ASN A 9 -5.83 -1.24 17.58
CA ASN A 9 -6.20 -2.65 17.68
C ASN A 9 -6.85 -3.16 16.39
N GLN A 10 -7.77 -2.40 15.81
CA GLN A 10 -8.43 -2.76 14.56
C GLN A 10 -7.41 -2.84 13.40
N SER A 11 -6.50 -1.89 13.31
CA SER A 11 -5.48 -1.87 12.26
C SER A 11 -4.49 -3.02 12.40
N VAL A 12 -4.06 -3.33 13.63
CA VAL A 12 -3.21 -4.49 13.91
C VAL A 12 -3.90 -5.80 13.54
N PHE A 13 -5.20 -5.92 13.85
CA PHE A 13 -6.01 -7.08 13.47
C PHE A 13 -6.06 -7.24 11.94
N ILE A 14 -6.41 -6.18 11.20
CA ILE A 14 -6.45 -6.19 9.73
C ILE A 14 -5.10 -6.59 9.11
N MET A 15 -3.99 -6.08 9.64
CA MET A 15 -2.66 -6.44 9.13
C MET A 15 -2.33 -7.91 9.32
N ARG A 16 -2.74 -8.51 10.45
CA ARG A 16 -2.56 -9.93 10.71
C ARG A 16 -3.43 -10.79 9.81
N GLU A 17 -4.68 -10.39 9.58
CA GLU A 17 -5.57 -11.06 8.62
C GLU A 17 -4.99 -11.03 7.21
N ALA A 18 -4.51 -9.86 6.76
CA ALA A 18 -3.86 -9.74 5.46
C ALA A 18 -2.61 -10.64 5.35
N PHE A 19 -1.73 -10.63 6.36
CA PHE A 19 -0.54 -11.48 6.36
C PHE A 19 -0.86 -12.98 6.40
N ASN A 20 -1.93 -13.38 7.10
CA ASN A 20 -2.35 -14.77 7.14
C ASN A 20 -2.97 -15.26 5.81
N ARG A 21 -3.59 -14.34 5.06
CA ARG A 21 -4.37 -14.70 3.88
C ARG A 21 -3.57 -14.71 2.57
N PHE A 22 -2.58 -13.84 2.46
CA PHE A 22 -1.76 -13.63 1.26
C PHE A 22 -0.38 -14.28 1.44
N GLU A 23 0.13 -14.95 0.40
CA GLU A 23 1.43 -15.64 0.44
C GLU A 23 2.60 -14.68 0.23
N ARG A 24 2.41 -13.65 -0.60
CA ARG A 24 3.43 -12.66 -0.97
C ARG A 24 2.88 -11.23 -0.81
N PRO A 25 2.47 -10.82 0.40
CA PRO A 25 2.01 -9.46 0.62
C PRO A 25 3.19 -8.48 0.51
N CYS A 26 2.88 -7.26 0.11
CA CYS A 26 3.81 -6.13 0.16
C CYS A 26 3.08 -4.90 0.74
N MET A 27 3.83 -4.02 1.41
CA MET A 27 3.30 -2.73 1.84
C MET A 27 3.95 -1.58 1.07
N LEU A 28 3.14 -0.71 0.48
CA LEU A 28 3.65 0.51 -0.14
C LEU A 28 4.03 1.53 0.94
N TRP A 29 5.26 2.03 0.87
CA TRP A 29 5.76 3.06 1.78
C TRP A 29 6.23 4.26 0.98
N SER A 30 5.45 5.35 1.09
CA SER A 30 5.72 6.62 0.42
C SER A 30 6.53 7.60 1.27
N ILE A 31 6.94 7.19 2.49
CA ILE A 31 7.58 8.04 3.51
C ILE A 31 6.69 9.23 3.97
N GLY A 32 5.48 9.36 3.44
CA GLY A 32 4.46 10.29 3.92
C GLY A 32 3.88 9.87 5.28
N LYS A 33 3.19 10.81 5.93
CA LYS A 33 2.61 10.65 7.28
C LYS A 33 1.77 9.38 7.44
N ASP A 34 0.90 9.07 6.49
CA ASP A 34 -0.02 7.94 6.61
C ASP A 34 0.74 6.61 6.46
N SER A 35 1.66 6.53 5.49
CA SER A 35 2.49 5.33 5.30
C SER A 35 3.50 5.11 6.45
N ASN A 36 3.92 6.18 7.15
CA ASN A 36 4.72 6.06 8.38
C ASN A 36 3.89 5.53 9.56
N VAL A 37 2.60 5.88 9.64
CA VAL A 37 1.70 5.24 10.62
C VAL A 37 1.51 3.77 10.26
N MET A 38 1.33 3.44 8.97
CA MET A 38 1.19 2.05 8.53
C MET A 38 2.43 1.20 8.86
N ILE A 39 3.65 1.68 8.62
CA ILE A 39 4.86 0.91 8.96
C ILE A 39 4.99 0.69 10.47
N TRP A 40 4.60 1.69 11.27
CA TRP A 40 4.59 1.56 12.73
C TRP A 40 3.56 0.53 13.21
N LEU A 41 2.36 0.54 12.64
CA LEU A 41 1.31 -0.44 12.92
C LEU A 41 1.74 -1.85 12.50
N ALA A 42 2.43 -2.01 11.37
CA ALA A 42 2.98 -3.29 10.93
C ALA A 42 3.99 -3.82 11.94
N ARG A 43 4.91 -2.97 12.41
CA ARG A 43 5.83 -3.34 13.48
C ARG A 43 5.09 -3.76 14.75
N LYS A 44 4.06 -3.03 15.19
CA LYS A 44 3.25 -3.44 16.35
C LYS A 44 2.56 -4.78 16.13
N ALA A 45 2.01 -5.01 14.94
CA ALA A 45 1.31 -6.25 14.61
C ALA A 45 2.22 -7.48 14.70
N PHE A 46 3.49 -7.34 14.35
CA PHE A 46 4.47 -8.42 14.31
C PHE A 46 5.66 -8.23 15.28
N LEU A 47 5.36 -7.70 16.47
CA LEU A 47 6.28 -7.67 17.62
C LEU A 47 7.64 -7.01 17.32
N GLY A 48 7.60 -5.89 16.60
CA GLY A 48 8.74 -5.05 16.24
C GLY A 48 9.32 -5.31 14.85
N ARG A 49 8.91 -6.39 14.17
CA ARG A 49 9.36 -6.78 12.82
C ARG A 49 8.32 -6.42 11.76
N VAL A 50 8.73 -6.42 10.50
CA VAL A 50 7.84 -6.36 9.33
C VAL A 50 8.12 -7.61 8.49
N PRO A 51 7.24 -8.63 8.48
CA PRO A 51 7.54 -9.95 7.92
C PRO A 51 7.31 -10.04 6.39
N PHE A 52 7.20 -8.89 5.72
CA PHE A 52 6.95 -8.78 4.29
C PHE A 52 7.70 -7.58 3.72
N PRO A 53 8.00 -7.58 2.41
CA PRO A 53 8.70 -6.49 1.77
C PRO A 53 7.91 -5.18 1.84
N VAL A 54 8.65 -4.09 1.98
CA VAL A 54 8.16 -2.72 1.92
C VAL A 54 8.61 -2.13 0.59
N ALA A 55 7.70 -1.66 -0.25
CA ALA A 55 8.05 -1.11 -1.56
C ALA A 55 7.94 0.42 -1.56
N HIS A 56 9.01 1.07 -2.01
CA HIS A 56 9.04 2.48 -2.38
C HIS A 56 9.21 2.59 -3.90
N LEU A 57 8.25 3.24 -4.56
CA LEU A 57 8.28 3.47 -6.00
C LEU A 57 8.79 4.89 -6.26
N ASP A 58 10.08 5.01 -6.56
CA ASP A 58 10.76 6.29 -6.62
C ASP A 58 10.50 7.02 -7.94
N THR A 59 9.97 8.23 -7.86
CA THR A 59 9.77 9.07 -9.05
C THR A 59 11.04 9.81 -9.48
N GLY A 60 12.09 9.79 -8.65
CA GLY A 60 13.33 10.55 -8.79
C GLY A 60 13.18 12.04 -8.46
N LYS A 61 12.11 12.40 -7.72
CA LYS A 61 11.73 13.78 -7.43
C LYS A 61 11.41 14.03 -5.95
N GLU A 62 11.68 13.05 -5.09
CA GLU A 62 11.49 13.20 -3.65
C GLU A 62 12.58 14.09 -3.05
N PHE A 63 12.32 14.66 -1.87
CA PHE A 63 13.30 15.51 -1.19
C PHE A 63 14.48 14.68 -0.65
N PRO A 64 15.72 15.22 -0.62
CA PRO A 64 16.88 14.55 -0.01
C PRO A 64 16.61 14.03 1.42
N GLU A 65 15.85 14.78 2.21
CA GLU A 65 15.44 14.42 3.57
C GLU A 65 14.54 13.18 3.61
N THR A 66 13.76 12.95 2.54
CA THR A 66 12.90 11.77 2.40
C THR A 66 13.76 10.52 2.25
N TYR A 67 14.78 10.59 1.39
CA TYR A 67 15.74 9.50 1.22
C TYR A 67 16.54 9.24 2.50
N ALA A 68 17.03 10.28 3.17
CA ALA A 68 17.77 10.15 4.42
C ALA A 68 16.90 9.51 5.53
N PHE A 69 15.63 9.92 5.64
CA PHE A 69 14.69 9.33 6.59
C PHE A 69 14.43 7.85 6.29
N ARG A 70 14.21 7.52 5.00
CA ARG A 70 14.02 6.15 4.53
C ARG A 70 15.20 5.27 4.90
N GLU A 71 16.41 5.66 4.50
CA GLU A 71 17.64 4.89 4.73
C GLU A 71 17.90 4.65 6.22
N LYS A 72 17.70 5.68 7.05
CA LYS A 72 17.82 5.55 8.50
C LYS A 72 16.93 4.42 9.04
N TYR A 73 15.65 4.44 8.70
CA TYR A 73 14.69 3.49 9.28
C TYR A 73 14.70 2.11 8.63
N VAL A 74 15.14 2.00 7.38
CA VAL A 74 15.46 0.71 6.75
C VAL A 74 16.55 0.00 7.54
N ALA A 75 17.65 0.71 7.84
CA ALA A 75 18.75 0.16 8.61
C ALA A 75 18.36 -0.11 10.08
N GLU A 76 17.71 0.86 10.75
CA GLU A 76 17.36 0.77 12.16
C GLU A 76 16.36 -0.36 12.45
N TRP A 77 15.40 -0.59 11.54
CA TRP A 77 14.33 -1.57 11.75
C TRP A 77 14.50 -2.86 10.93
N GLY A 78 15.58 -2.97 10.15
CA GLY A 78 15.87 -4.16 9.34
C GLY A 78 14.78 -4.43 8.29
N LEU A 79 14.31 -3.39 7.62
CA LEU A 79 13.24 -3.51 6.62
C LEU A 79 13.77 -4.13 5.33
N ASP A 80 13.01 -5.06 4.75
CA ASP A 80 13.23 -5.53 3.39
C ASP A 80 12.65 -4.50 2.41
N LEU A 81 13.46 -3.50 2.05
CA LEU A 81 13.05 -2.41 1.15
C LEU A 81 13.26 -2.80 -0.31
N ILE A 82 12.18 -2.76 -1.07
CA ILE A 82 12.20 -2.74 -2.53
C ILE A 82 12.20 -1.27 -2.98
N ASP A 83 13.29 -0.85 -3.61
CA ASP A 83 13.47 0.51 -4.15
C ASP A 83 13.48 0.45 -5.69
N ASP A 84 12.28 0.47 -6.28
CA ASP A 84 12.11 0.39 -7.73
C ASP A 84 11.79 1.78 -8.30
N PRO A 85 12.45 2.22 -9.39
CA PRO A 85 12.12 3.48 -10.02
C PRO A 85 10.77 3.39 -10.73
N CYS A 86 9.98 4.47 -10.64
CA CYS A 86 8.79 4.63 -11.46
C CYS A 86 9.18 4.70 -12.95
N PRO A 87 8.40 4.06 -13.83
CA PRO A 87 8.63 4.08 -15.28
C PRO A 87 8.83 5.50 -15.83
N PRO A 88 9.63 5.64 -16.90
CA PRO A 88 9.83 6.93 -17.56
C PRO A 88 8.52 7.50 -18.11
N ILE A 89 8.41 8.82 -18.21
CA ILE A 89 7.15 9.52 -18.55
C ILE A 89 6.69 9.24 -19.99
N GLU A 90 7.59 8.73 -20.82
CA GLU A 90 7.36 8.36 -22.22
C GLU A 90 6.48 7.09 -22.32
N LEU A 91 6.50 6.23 -21.29
CA LEU A 91 5.70 4.99 -21.25
C LEU A 91 4.27 5.20 -20.74
N VAL A 92 3.94 6.37 -20.21
CA VAL A 92 2.55 6.68 -19.83
C VAL A 92 1.77 7.23 -21.03
N ASP A 93 0.44 7.23 -20.93
CA ASP A 93 -0.43 7.78 -21.98
C ASP A 93 -0.11 9.26 -22.26
N GLN A 94 0.35 9.54 -23.48
CA GLN A 94 0.77 10.87 -23.91
C GLN A 94 -0.40 11.82 -24.17
N THR A 95 -1.63 11.32 -24.24
CA THR A 95 -2.83 12.17 -24.40
C THR A 95 -3.22 12.86 -23.09
N LEU A 96 -2.71 12.39 -21.95
CA LEU A 96 -2.99 12.96 -20.64
C LEU A 96 -2.29 14.32 -20.43
N PRO A 97 -2.91 15.24 -19.66
CA PRO A 97 -2.25 16.46 -19.23
C PRO A 97 -0.90 16.18 -18.50
N PRO A 98 0.09 17.09 -18.57
CA PRO A 98 1.40 16.87 -17.96
C PRO A 98 1.37 16.43 -16.48
N ALA A 99 0.56 17.07 -15.64
CA ALA A 99 0.43 16.69 -14.23
C ALA A 99 -0.15 15.28 -14.05
N SER A 100 -1.13 14.91 -14.88
CA SER A 100 -1.75 13.58 -14.88
C SER A 100 -0.78 12.50 -15.35
N ARG A 101 0.13 12.82 -16.28
CA ARG A 101 1.21 11.91 -16.71
C ARG A 101 2.15 11.56 -15.55
N PHE A 102 2.55 12.54 -14.74
CA PHE A 102 3.37 12.28 -13.56
C PHE A 102 2.67 11.39 -12.53
N ALA A 103 1.39 11.63 -12.27
CA ALA A 103 0.60 10.77 -11.38
C ALA A 103 0.47 9.33 -11.93
N ALA A 104 0.24 9.19 -13.24
CA ALA A 104 0.12 7.91 -13.91
C ALA A 104 1.39 7.04 -13.83
N ARG A 105 2.59 7.66 -13.72
CA ARG A 105 3.84 6.93 -13.51
C ARG A 105 3.81 6.06 -12.25
N LYS A 106 3.19 6.55 -11.17
CA LYS A 106 3.05 5.78 -9.92
C LYS A 106 2.14 4.58 -10.12
N SER A 107 1.00 4.76 -10.78
CA SER A 107 0.08 3.67 -11.11
C SER A 107 0.74 2.59 -11.97
N LEU A 108 1.49 2.99 -13.00
CA LEU A 108 2.22 2.06 -13.85
C LEU A 108 3.36 1.35 -13.09
N GLY A 109 4.07 2.08 -12.22
CA GLY A 109 5.10 1.51 -11.34
C GLY A 109 4.54 0.44 -10.40
N ILE A 110 3.37 0.69 -9.79
CA ILE A 110 2.69 -0.31 -8.94
C ILE A 110 2.36 -1.56 -9.76
N LYS A 111 1.81 -1.40 -10.97
CA LYS A 111 1.48 -2.53 -11.85
C LYS A 111 2.73 -3.36 -12.19
N HIS A 112 3.82 -2.70 -12.58
CA HIS A 112 5.08 -3.37 -12.87
C HIS A 112 5.66 -4.08 -11.63
N ALA A 113 5.57 -3.48 -10.44
CA ALA A 113 6.06 -4.10 -9.21
C ALA A 113 5.23 -5.35 -8.86
N ILE A 114 3.90 -5.28 -8.96
CA ILE A 114 3.02 -6.44 -8.74
C ILE A 114 3.41 -7.57 -9.70
N GLU A 115 3.59 -7.28 -11.00
CA GLU A 115 3.98 -8.27 -11.99
C GLU A 115 5.41 -8.80 -11.77
N LYS A 116 6.37 -7.95 -11.41
CA LYS A 116 7.78 -8.33 -11.22
C LYS A 116 7.99 -9.20 -9.98
N TYR A 117 7.34 -8.85 -8.87
CA TYR A 117 7.51 -9.54 -7.59
C TYR A 117 6.40 -10.54 -7.28
N GLN A 118 5.41 -10.64 -8.17
CA GLN A 118 4.28 -11.57 -8.06
C GLN A 118 3.49 -11.38 -6.76
N PHE A 119 3.32 -10.13 -6.32
CA PHE A 119 2.55 -9.81 -5.12
C PHE A 119 1.09 -10.21 -5.29
N ASP A 120 0.54 -10.91 -4.31
CA ASP A 120 -0.87 -11.29 -4.25
C ASP A 120 -1.70 -10.42 -3.28
N GLY A 121 -1.02 -9.57 -2.50
CA GLY A 121 -1.63 -8.55 -1.65
C GLY A 121 -0.79 -7.27 -1.57
N VAL A 122 -1.42 -6.12 -1.71
CA VAL A 122 -0.76 -4.81 -1.59
C VAL A 122 -1.43 -3.97 -0.51
N ILE A 123 -0.72 -3.74 0.59
CA ILE A 123 -1.16 -2.93 1.71
C ILE A 123 -0.87 -1.45 1.42
N VAL A 124 -1.91 -0.62 1.51
CA VAL A 124 -1.84 0.82 1.21
C VAL A 124 -2.43 1.66 2.33
N GLY A 125 -1.88 2.85 2.55
CA GLY A 125 -2.30 3.79 3.60
C GLY A 125 -3.34 4.81 3.14
N ILE A 126 -4.35 4.41 2.37
CA ILE A 126 -5.45 5.31 1.97
C ILE A 126 -6.49 5.43 3.08
N ARG A 127 -7.14 6.60 3.19
CA ARG A 127 -8.23 6.79 4.16
C ARG A 127 -9.53 7.21 3.48
N ARG A 128 -10.67 6.76 4.03
CA ARG A 128 -12.01 7.01 3.47
C ARG A 128 -12.40 8.49 3.50
N ASP A 129 -11.82 9.27 4.41
CA ASP A 129 -12.08 10.71 4.58
C ASP A 129 -11.23 11.60 3.64
N GLU A 130 -10.24 11.04 2.94
CA GLU A 130 -9.33 11.83 2.10
C GLU A 130 -9.97 12.34 0.81
N GLN A 131 -10.90 11.57 0.22
CA GLN A 131 -11.59 11.90 -1.02
C GLN A 131 -12.99 11.28 -1.01
N ALA A 132 -14.00 12.01 -1.52
CA ALA A 132 -15.40 11.56 -1.49
C ALA A 132 -15.62 10.20 -2.16
N THR A 133 -14.86 9.88 -3.22
CA THR A 133 -14.93 8.59 -3.92
C THR A 133 -14.49 7.42 -3.06
N ARG A 134 -13.62 7.65 -2.05
CA ARG A 134 -13.14 6.63 -1.11
C ARG A 134 -14.13 6.31 0.00
N ALA A 135 -15.23 7.06 0.12
CA ALA A 135 -16.24 6.81 1.15
C ALA A 135 -16.89 5.43 1.02
N LYS A 136 -16.84 4.81 -0.17
CA LYS A 136 -17.38 3.47 -0.44
C LYS A 136 -16.32 2.37 -0.46
N GLU A 137 -15.05 2.70 -0.23
CA GLU A 137 -13.95 1.73 -0.19
C GLU A 137 -14.12 0.75 0.97
N ARG A 138 -13.63 -0.46 0.73
CA ARG A 138 -13.57 -1.57 1.68
C ARG A 138 -12.15 -1.69 2.24
N VAL A 139 -11.99 -2.44 3.32
CA VAL A 139 -10.66 -2.75 3.87
C VAL A 139 -9.89 -3.61 2.89
N PHE A 140 -10.53 -4.66 2.36
CA PHE A 140 -9.99 -5.48 1.28
C PHE A 140 -10.67 -5.13 -0.04
N SER A 141 -9.85 -4.75 -1.02
CA SER A 141 -10.32 -4.34 -2.35
C SER A 141 -9.83 -5.37 -3.39
N PRO A 142 -10.62 -6.40 -3.73
CA PRO A 142 -10.24 -7.35 -4.76
C PRO A 142 -10.05 -6.64 -6.11
N ARG A 143 -9.09 -7.12 -6.88
CA ARG A 143 -8.78 -6.68 -8.24
C ARG A 143 -8.97 -7.86 -9.18
N GLY A 144 -9.54 -7.63 -10.36
CA GLY A 144 -9.57 -8.66 -11.42
C GLY A 144 -8.16 -9.01 -11.90
N GLY A 145 -8.01 -10.08 -12.68
CA GLY A 145 -6.71 -10.52 -13.19
C GLY A 145 -5.97 -9.50 -14.07
N ASP A 146 -6.68 -8.51 -14.62
CA ASP A 146 -6.14 -7.38 -15.36
C ASP A 146 -5.84 -6.14 -14.48
N GLY A 147 -6.07 -6.26 -13.16
CA GLY A 147 -5.95 -5.21 -12.16
C GLY A 147 -7.17 -4.29 -12.04
N THR A 148 -8.25 -4.55 -12.77
CA THR A 148 -9.45 -3.70 -12.73
C THR A 148 -10.23 -3.83 -11.43
N TRP A 149 -10.97 -2.78 -11.09
CA TRP A 149 -11.84 -2.74 -9.92
C TRP A 149 -13.30 -2.86 -10.34
N ASN A 150 -14.01 -3.84 -9.76
CA ASN A 150 -15.43 -4.04 -10.04
C ASN A 150 -16.29 -3.60 -8.85
N PHE A 151 -16.87 -2.40 -8.94
CA PHE A 151 -17.71 -1.82 -7.88
C PHE A 151 -18.96 -2.65 -7.51
N ARG A 152 -19.43 -3.53 -8.41
CA ARG A 152 -20.60 -4.39 -8.17
C ARG A 152 -20.25 -5.64 -7.39
N ASP A 153 -18.99 -6.05 -7.45
CA ASP A 153 -18.49 -7.31 -6.92
C ASP A 153 -17.46 -7.04 -5.83
N GLN A 154 -17.93 -6.34 -4.79
CA GLN A 154 -17.12 -6.03 -3.62
C GLN A 154 -17.66 -6.84 -2.44
N PRO A 155 -16.82 -7.64 -1.77
CA PRO A 155 -17.27 -8.49 -0.68
C PRO A 155 -17.86 -7.67 0.47
N PRO A 156 -18.91 -8.17 1.13
CA PRO A 156 -19.37 -7.58 2.38
C PRO A 156 -18.33 -7.79 3.50
N GLU A 157 -18.20 -6.81 4.38
CA GLU A 157 -17.30 -6.84 5.55
C GLU A 157 -18.16 -6.69 6.81
N PHE A 158 -18.42 -7.79 7.51
CA PHE A 158 -19.26 -7.79 8.72
C PHE A 158 -18.46 -8.30 9.92
N TRP A 159 -18.60 -7.64 11.08
CA TRP A 159 -18.01 -8.07 12.36
C TRP A 159 -16.51 -8.38 12.29
N ASP A 160 -15.75 -7.54 11.57
CA ASP A 160 -14.32 -7.73 11.33
C ASP A 160 -13.98 -9.07 10.63
N GLN A 161 -14.94 -9.68 9.93
CA GLN A 161 -14.70 -10.80 9.02
C GLN A 161 -14.53 -10.26 7.61
N TYR A 162 -13.41 -10.65 6.99
CA TYR A 162 -13.02 -10.19 5.67
C TYR A 162 -13.03 -11.35 4.67
N ASN A 163 -13.77 -11.18 3.58
CA ASN A 163 -13.61 -12.05 2.42
C ASN A 163 -12.52 -11.44 1.52
N CYS A 164 -11.45 -12.20 1.36
CA CYS A 164 -10.27 -11.81 0.60
C CYS A 164 -10.10 -12.66 -0.67
N ASP A 165 -11.12 -13.42 -1.05
CA ASP A 165 -11.11 -14.20 -2.28
C ASP A 165 -11.09 -13.26 -3.48
N VAL A 166 -10.27 -13.61 -4.48
CA VAL A 166 -10.19 -12.87 -5.74
C VAL A 166 -11.26 -13.44 -6.69
N PRO A 167 -12.01 -12.59 -7.42
CA PRO A 167 -12.98 -13.02 -8.43
C PRO A 167 -12.38 -13.88 -9.55
#